data_AF-A0A351F9X6-F1
#
_entry.id   AF-A0A351F9X6-F1
#
_cell.length_a   1.000
_cell.length_b   1.000
_cell.length_c   1.000
_cell.angle_alpha   90.00
_cell.angle_beta   90.00
_cell.angle_gamma   90.00
#
_symmetry.space_group_name_H-M   'P 1'
#
loop_
_entity.id
_entity.type
_entity.pdbx_description
1 polymer ?
#
loop_
_entity_poly.entity_id
_entity_poly.type
_entity_poly.pdbx_seq_one_letter_code
_entity_poly.pdbx_strand_id
1 'polypeptide(L)'
;MQIIQPHYHAIARTAQDYERMAMSGVVAVCEPAFWAGFDRRHPETFIDYFAQISEFEPTRAAEFGIRHFCWVAVNPKEAENKELTNEVLRQMPEFLDKPTCLGVGETGLHKSTPNEIESLQAHVEMAMKHDQLVLIHTPHLSDKAHGTKTVLEVLAGMDVDPEKIWIDHVEEQTIESVLDAGYWAGMTLYPVTKCSPRRAVDILEKYPREKLLVNSSADWGPSDPFTLQESVVEFRRRGHTLQEAIEVYHNNPCRFLGQNPKWDIKPITVSEE
;
A
#
# COMPACT_ATOMS: atom_id res chain seq x y z
N MET A 1 -10.73 18.27 4.09
CA MET A 1 -9.92 18.07 2.88
C MET A 1 -10.25 16.70 2.32
N GLN A 2 -10.02 16.46 1.03
CA GLN A 2 -10.09 15.10 0.48
C GLN A 2 -8.82 14.33 0.89
N ILE A 3 -8.98 13.05 1.19
CA ILE A 3 -7.92 12.14 1.64
C ILE A 3 -7.93 10.90 0.76
N ILE A 4 -6.75 10.43 0.39
CA ILE A 4 -6.56 9.13 -0.24
C ILE A 4 -5.99 8.20 0.81
N GLN A 5 -6.59 7.02 0.95
CA GLN A 5 -6.10 5.94 1.81
C GLN A 5 -5.42 4.89 0.91
N PRO A 6 -4.09 4.97 0.67
CA PRO A 6 -3.43 4.17 -0.36
C PRO A 6 -3.16 2.71 0.07
N HIS A 7 -3.48 2.33 1.30
CA HIS A 7 -3.42 0.94 1.78
C HIS A 7 -4.51 0.68 2.82
N TYR A 8 -5.47 -0.17 2.48
CA TYR A 8 -6.62 -0.53 3.32
C TYR A 8 -7.14 -1.92 2.96
N HIS A 9 -7.39 -2.81 3.93
CA HIS A 9 -7.85 -4.16 3.64
C HIS A 9 -9.36 -4.28 3.88
N ALA A 10 -10.15 -3.91 2.88
CA ALA A 10 -11.61 -3.87 2.99
C ALA A 10 -12.24 -5.21 3.32
N ILE A 11 -11.65 -6.33 2.87
CA ILE A 11 -12.11 -7.68 3.20
C ILE A 11 -12.19 -7.94 4.71
N ALA A 12 -11.34 -7.28 5.50
CA ALA A 12 -11.31 -7.41 6.96
C ALA A 12 -12.20 -6.39 7.68
N ARG A 13 -12.98 -5.58 6.93
CA ARG A 13 -13.62 -4.37 7.43
C ARG A 13 -15.09 -4.26 7.10
N THR A 14 -15.78 -3.46 7.92
CA THR A 14 -17.23 -3.34 7.89
C THR A 14 -17.70 -2.13 7.10
N ALA A 15 -18.99 -2.11 6.74
CA ALA A 15 -19.62 -0.92 6.17
C ALA A 15 -19.50 0.32 7.08
N GLN A 16 -19.47 0.13 8.40
CA GLN A 16 -19.27 1.23 9.36
C GLN A 16 -17.88 1.87 9.20
N ASP A 17 -16.86 1.10 8.81
CA ASP A 17 -15.54 1.65 8.54
C ASP A 17 -15.55 2.52 7.28
N TYR A 18 -16.30 2.15 6.24
CA TYR A 18 -16.51 3.02 5.08
C TYR A 18 -17.26 4.31 5.43
N GLU A 19 -18.32 4.22 6.22
CA GLU A 19 -19.06 5.40 6.69
C GLU A 19 -18.13 6.35 7.47
N ARG A 20 -17.33 5.82 8.41
CA ARG A 20 -16.36 6.60 9.18
C ARG A 20 -15.27 7.23 8.30
N MET A 21 -14.78 6.50 7.29
CA MET A 21 -13.81 7.03 6.32
C MET A 21 -14.41 8.14 5.46
N ALA A 22 -15.64 7.98 4.97
CA ALA A 22 -16.33 9.01 4.21
C ALA A 22 -16.54 10.28 5.06
N MET A 23 -16.96 10.12 6.33
CA MET A 23 -17.10 11.22 7.29
C MET A 23 -15.78 11.94 7.60
N SER A 24 -14.64 11.27 7.49
CA SER A 24 -13.32 11.89 7.69
C SER A 24 -12.74 12.53 6.43
N GLY A 25 -13.40 12.40 5.28
CA GLY A 25 -12.99 12.99 4.01
C GLY A 25 -12.20 12.05 3.09
N VAL A 26 -12.16 10.74 3.38
CA VAL A 26 -11.58 9.76 2.45
C VAL A 26 -12.46 9.68 1.21
N VAL A 27 -11.86 9.87 0.04
CA VAL A 27 -12.54 9.80 -1.26
C VAL A 27 -12.13 8.58 -2.09
N ALA A 28 -10.99 7.97 -1.76
CA ALA A 28 -10.55 6.73 -2.37
C ALA A 28 -9.71 5.87 -1.43
N VAL A 29 -9.81 4.56 -1.64
CA VAL A 29 -9.01 3.54 -0.97
C VAL A 29 -8.28 2.68 -2.01
N CYS A 30 -7.11 2.16 -1.65
CA CYS A 30 -6.46 1.09 -2.41
C CYS A 30 -6.28 -0.14 -1.51
N GLU A 31 -6.75 -1.30 -1.97
CA GLU A 31 -6.69 -2.57 -1.26
C GLU A 31 -5.71 -3.52 -1.91
N PRO A 32 -4.52 -3.71 -1.31
CA PRO A 32 -3.63 -4.75 -1.77
C PRO A 32 -4.01 -6.12 -1.23
N ALA A 33 -3.65 -7.16 -1.99
CA ALA A 33 -3.90 -8.54 -1.62
C ALA A 33 -3.31 -8.85 -0.24
N PHE A 34 -4.12 -9.49 0.60
CA PHE A 34 -3.88 -9.59 2.02
C PHE A 34 -3.89 -11.03 2.55
N TRP A 35 -3.12 -11.27 3.62
CA TRP A 35 -3.11 -12.52 4.36
C TRP A 35 -4.33 -12.63 5.30
N ALA A 36 -5.22 -13.56 5.01
CA ALA A 36 -6.53 -13.69 5.68
C ALA A 36 -6.50 -14.26 7.10
N GLY A 37 -5.33 -14.30 7.76
CA GLY A 37 -5.16 -14.94 9.07
C GLY A 37 -4.83 -16.43 9.00
N PHE A 38 -4.72 -16.99 7.80
CA PHE A 38 -4.34 -18.38 7.53
C PHE A 38 -3.73 -18.49 6.13
N ASP A 39 -2.92 -19.51 5.92
CA ASP A 39 -2.32 -19.79 4.61
C ASP A 39 -3.34 -20.48 3.72
N ARG A 40 -3.65 -19.88 2.58
CA ARG A 40 -4.56 -20.48 1.60
C ARG A 40 -3.94 -21.78 1.08
N ARG A 41 -4.79 -22.80 0.93
CA ARG A 41 -4.36 -24.14 0.49
C ARG A 41 -4.39 -24.32 -1.02
N HIS A 42 -5.20 -23.50 -1.69
CA HIS A 42 -5.56 -23.66 -3.08
C HIS A 42 -5.38 -22.33 -3.82
N PRO A 43 -4.74 -22.33 -5.01
CA PRO A 43 -4.59 -21.15 -5.84
C PRO A 43 -5.92 -20.44 -6.12
N GLU A 44 -6.98 -21.23 -6.35
CA GLU A 44 -8.33 -20.75 -6.66
C GLU A 44 -8.89 -19.83 -5.56
N THR A 45 -8.48 -20.01 -4.30
CA THR A 45 -8.89 -19.11 -3.20
C THR A 45 -8.28 -17.71 -3.34
N PHE A 46 -7.12 -17.56 -3.98
CA PHE A 46 -6.61 -16.23 -4.34
C PHE A 46 -7.43 -15.62 -5.47
N ILE A 47 -7.85 -16.43 -6.44
CA ILE A 47 -8.61 -15.98 -7.62
C ILE A 47 -9.99 -15.47 -7.20
N ASP A 48 -10.69 -16.21 -6.35
CA ASP A 48 -11.97 -15.77 -5.77
C ASP A 48 -11.79 -14.47 -4.96
N TYR A 49 -10.69 -14.35 -4.22
CA TYR A 49 -10.36 -13.14 -3.47
C TYR A 49 -10.04 -11.95 -4.38
N PHE A 50 -9.26 -12.16 -5.45
CA PHE A 50 -8.96 -11.13 -6.43
C PHE A 50 -10.22 -10.65 -7.15
N ALA A 51 -11.16 -11.56 -7.46
CA ALA A 51 -12.48 -11.20 -7.98
C ALA A 51 -13.27 -10.35 -6.97
N GLN A 52 -13.27 -10.71 -5.68
CA GLN A 52 -13.93 -9.92 -4.65
C GLN A 52 -13.40 -8.48 -4.61
N ILE A 53 -12.07 -8.28 -4.49
CA ILE A 53 -11.50 -6.93 -4.34
C ILE A 53 -11.52 -6.12 -5.64
N SER A 54 -11.59 -6.76 -6.81
CA SER A 54 -11.63 -6.05 -8.10
C SER A 54 -13.05 -5.80 -8.63
N GLU A 55 -14.05 -6.57 -8.20
CA GLU A 55 -15.42 -6.50 -8.75
C GLU A 55 -16.46 -6.07 -7.71
N PHE A 56 -16.45 -6.70 -6.53
CA PHE A 56 -17.44 -6.42 -5.49
C PHE A 56 -17.09 -5.19 -4.66
N GLU A 57 -15.85 -5.08 -4.18
CA GLU A 57 -15.43 -3.99 -3.30
C GLU A 57 -15.59 -2.58 -3.92
N PRO A 58 -15.35 -2.37 -5.24
CA PRO A 58 -15.72 -1.12 -5.90
C PRO A 58 -17.19 -0.76 -5.82
N THR A 59 -18.08 -1.75 -5.90
CA THR A 59 -19.52 -1.54 -5.75
C THR A 59 -19.86 -1.18 -4.30
N ARG A 60 -19.30 -1.92 -3.34
CA ARG A 60 -19.54 -1.70 -1.90
C ARG A 60 -19.04 -0.32 -1.42
N ALA A 61 -17.83 0.06 -1.80
CA ALA A 61 -17.26 1.35 -1.41
C ALA A 61 -18.02 2.55 -2.02
N ALA A 62 -18.54 2.39 -3.24
CA ALA A 62 -19.27 3.44 -3.95
C ALA A 62 -20.58 3.86 -3.24
N GLU A 63 -21.20 2.97 -2.47
CA GLU A 63 -22.38 3.31 -1.64
C GLU A 63 -22.08 4.42 -0.62
N PHE A 64 -20.81 4.61 -0.27
CA PHE A 64 -20.32 5.63 0.67
C PHE A 64 -19.63 6.80 -0.04
N GLY A 65 -19.66 6.84 -1.37
CA GLY A 65 -18.96 7.85 -2.17
C GLY A 65 -17.44 7.65 -2.23
N ILE A 66 -16.94 6.46 -1.89
CA ILE A 66 -15.51 6.13 -1.91
C ILE A 66 -15.19 5.33 -3.18
N ARG A 67 -14.17 5.74 -3.92
CA ARG A 67 -13.60 4.95 -5.02
C ARG A 67 -12.68 3.87 -4.47
N HIS A 68 -12.84 2.63 -4.91
CA HIS A 68 -11.96 1.53 -4.51
C HIS A 68 -11.12 1.07 -5.69
N PHE A 69 -9.83 0.86 -5.39
CA PHE A 69 -8.84 0.30 -6.28
C PHE A 69 -8.17 -0.88 -5.59
N CYS A 70 -7.57 -1.79 -6.35
CA CYS A 70 -6.96 -2.99 -5.79
C CYS A 70 -5.57 -3.30 -6.34
N TRP A 71 -4.85 -4.15 -5.63
CA TRP A 71 -3.60 -4.76 -6.06
C TRP A 71 -3.69 -6.26 -5.85
N VAL A 72 -3.06 -7.04 -6.74
CA VAL A 72 -3.10 -8.51 -6.68
C VAL A 72 -1.68 -9.05 -6.53
N ALA A 73 -1.50 -10.01 -5.63
CA ALA A 73 -0.24 -10.72 -5.40
C ALA A 73 -0.46 -11.90 -4.46
N VAL A 74 0.57 -12.73 -4.32
CA VAL A 74 0.71 -13.65 -3.18
C VAL A 74 1.42 -12.92 -2.05
N ASN A 75 0.78 -12.85 -0.88
CA ASN A 75 1.36 -12.23 0.30
C ASN A 75 2.63 -13.00 0.74
N PRO A 76 3.70 -12.32 1.21
CA PRO A 76 4.94 -12.99 1.63
C PRO A 76 4.74 -14.10 2.66
N LYS A 77 3.73 -14.01 3.54
CA LYS A 77 3.43 -15.05 4.53
C LYS A 77 3.06 -16.39 3.89
N GLU A 78 2.50 -16.36 2.69
CA GLU A 78 2.05 -17.53 1.94
C GLU A 78 3.07 -17.99 0.88
N ALA A 79 4.17 -17.25 0.69
CA ALA A 79 5.13 -17.48 -0.38
C ALA A 79 6.03 -18.72 -0.19
N GLU A 80 6.03 -19.33 1.00
CA GLU A 80 6.75 -20.58 1.26
C GLU A 80 6.26 -21.74 0.37
N ASN A 81 4.99 -21.72 -0.04
CA ASN A 81 4.48 -22.71 -0.97
C ASN A 81 4.73 -22.24 -2.42
N LYS A 82 5.88 -22.65 -2.97
CA LYS A 82 6.28 -22.29 -4.34
C LYS A 82 5.27 -22.72 -5.42
N GLU A 83 4.66 -23.89 -5.28
CA GLU A 83 3.69 -24.41 -6.26
C GLU A 83 2.44 -23.54 -6.29
N LEU A 84 1.94 -23.17 -5.11
CA LEU A 84 0.84 -22.23 -4.93
C LEU A 84 1.19 -20.87 -5.54
N THR A 85 2.35 -20.32 -5.19
CA THR A 85 2.81 -19.02 -5.71
C THR A 85 2.87 -19.01 -7.24
N ASN A 86 3.44 -20.04 -7.85
CA ASN A 86 3.58 -20.15 -9.30
C ASN A 86 2.24 -20.34 -10.03
N GLU A 87 1.26 -21.00 -9.41
CA GLU A 87 -0.08 -21.11 -9.99
C GLU A 87 -0.83 -19.78 -9.92
N VAL A 88 -0.76 -19.06 -8.79
CA VAL A 88 -1.40 -17.74 -8.65
C VAL A 88 -0.78 -16.73 -9.63
N LEU A 89 0.55 -16.67 -9.71
CA LEU A 89 1.27 -15.82 -10.67
C LEU A 89 0.80 -16.05 -12.11
N ARG A 90 0.54 -17.31 -12.52
CA ARG A 90 0.06 -17.61 -13.88
C ARG A 90 -1.31 -17.01 -14.20
N GLN A 91 -2.15 -16.78 -13.18
CA GLN A 91 -3.50 -16.27 -13.33
C GLN A 91 -3.62 -14.76 -13.09
N MET A 92 -2.66 -14.16 -12.37
CA MET A 92 -2.63 -12.72 -12.08
C MET A 92 -2.80 -11.80 -13.31
N PRO A 93 -2.25 -12.09 -14.51
CA PRO A 93 -2.42 -11.20 -15.66
C PRO A 93 -3.87 -10.87 -16.02
N GLU A 94 -4.82 -11.79 -15.79
CA GLU A 94 -6.25 -11.51 -16.02
C GLU A 94 -6.77 -10.38 -15.12
N PHE A 95 -6.28 -10.31 -13.88
CA PHE A 95 -6.69 -9.29 -12.93
C PHE A 95 -5.98 -7.95 -13.16
N LEU A 96 -4.76 -7.99 -13.69
CA LEU A 96 -4.05 -6.77 -14.10
C LEU A 96 -4.77 -6.01 -15.21
N ASP A 97 -5.69 -6.64 -15.95
CA ASP A 97 -6.53 -5.97 -16.95
C ASP A 97 -7.82 -5.38 -16.38
N LYS A 98 -8.17 -5.69 -15.11
CA LYS A 98 -9.40 -5.18 -14.48
C LYS A 98 -9.35 -3.65 -14.32
N PRO A 99 -10.48 -2.94 -14.43
CA PRO A 99 -10.52 -1.47 -14.45
C PRO A 99 -9.98 -0.78 -13.19
N THR A 100 -10.02 -1.46 -12.03
CA THR A 100 -9.63 -0.92 -10.72
C THR A 100 -8.33 -1.51 -10.20
N CYS A 101 -7.70 -2.45 -10.90
CA CYS A 101 -6.43 -3.04 -10.48
C CYS A 101 -5.24 -2.15 -10.89
N LEU A 102 -4.50 -1.64 -9.90
CA LEU A 102 -3.40 -0.67 -10.10
C LEU A 102 -2.02 -1.32 -10.23
N GLY A 103 -1.90 -2.59 -9.85
CA GLY A 103 -0.67 -3.34 -10.04
C GLY A 103 -0.51 -4.54 -9.12
N VAL A 104 0.74 -4.85 -8.80
CA VAL A 104 1.14 -6.04 -8.07
C VAL A 104 1.42 -5.70 -6.59
N GLY A 105 0.66 -6.30 -5.68
CA GLY A 105 0.81 -6.09 -4.25
C GLY A 105 -0.32 -6.73 -3.42
N GLU A 106 -0.15 -7.00 -2.13
CA GLU A 106 1.08 -6.81 -1.36
C GLU A 106 2.02 -8.01 -1.55
N THR A 107 3.21 -7.81 -2.10
CA THR A 107 4.29 -8.82 -2.18
C THR A 107 5.45 -8.40 -1.26
N GLY A 108 6.54 -9.13 -1.12
CA GLY A 108 7.70 -8.69 -0.31
C GLY A 108 8.31 -9.80 0.51
N LEU A 109 8.78 -9.44 1.71
CA LEU A 109 9.42 -10.38 2.66
C LEU A 109 8.72 -10.32 4.02
N HIS A 110 8.54 -11.47 4.66
CA HIS A 110 8.04 -11.59 6.04
C HIS A 110 9.10 -12.23 6.96
N LYS A 111 9.76 -13.29 6.50
CA LYS A 111 10.85 -14.01 7.18
C LYS A 111 12.17 -13.98 6.39
N SER A 112 12.19 -13.31 5.24
CA SER A 112 13.36 -13.14 4.38
C SER A 112 13.93 -14.48 3.88
N THR A 113 13.07 -15.47 3.62
CA THR A 113 13.50 -16.79 3.15
C THR A 113 13.84 -16.77 1.65
N PRO A 114 14.61 -17.75 1.14
CA PRO A 114 14.85 -17.86 -0.30
C PRO A 114 13.57 -17.97 -1.13
N ASN A 115 12.52 -18.61 -0.59
CA ASN A 115 11.22 -18.74 -1.26
C ASN A 115 10.49 -17.40 -1.35
N GLU A 116 10.51 -16.60 -0.27
CA GLU A 116 9.96 -15.24 -0.29
C GLU A 116 10.72 -14.33 -1.25
N ILE A 117 12.05 -14.44 -1.32
CA ILE A 117 12.89 -13.69 -2.27
C ILE A 117 12.55 -14.05 -3.72
N GLU A 118 12.47 -15.34 -4.05
CA GLU A 118 12.09 -15.81 -5.39
C GLU A 118 10.68 -15.35 -5.76
N SER A 119 9.75 -15.39 -4.81
CA SER A 119 8.39 -14.85 -4.98
C SER A 119 8.41 -13.35 -5.24
N LEU A 120 9.15 -12.57 -4.47
CA LEU A 120 9.29 -11.12 -4.67
C LEU A 120 9.84 -10.81 -6.07
N GLN A 121 10.90 -11.50 -6.49
CA GLN A 121 11.48 -11.34 -7.83
C GLN A 121 10.45 -11.63 -8.92
N ALA A 122 9.73 -12.75 -8.83
CA ALA A 122 8.73 -13.13 -9.82
C ALA A 122 7.57 -12.11 -9.91
N HIS A 123 7.11 -11.58 -8.78
CA HIS A 123 6.09 -10.53 -8.75
C HIS A 123 6.57 -9.21 -9.37
N VAL A 124 7.80 -8.79 -9.07
CA VAL A 124 8.40 -7.57 -9.62
C VAL A 124 8.63 -7.72 -11.13
N GLU A 125 9.17 -8.85 -11.60
CA GLU A 125 9.33 -9.14 -13.03
C GLU A 125 7.99 -9.10 -13.78
N MET A 126 6.94 -9.68 -13.19
CA MET A 126 5.59 -9.62 -13.75
C MET A 126 5.09 -8.18 -13.85
N ALA A 127 5.25 -7.39 -12.80
CA ALA A 127 4.81 -6.00 -12.79
C ALA A 127 5.53 -5.19 -13.87
N MET A 128 6.85 -5.31 -13.99
CA MET A 128 7.64 -4.59 -15.01
C MET A 128 7.22 -5.00 -16.43
N LYS A 129 7.04 -6.31 -16.68
CA LYS A 129 6.58 -6.83 -17.98
C LYS A 129 5.21 -6.27 -18.40
N HIS A 130 4.33 -6.02 -17.44
CA HIS A 130 2.97 -5.53 -17.67
C HIS A 130 2.81 -4.02 -17.42
N ASP A 131 3.92 -3.29 -17.26
CA ASP A 131 3.96 -1.85 -16.99
C ASP A 131 3.19 -1.41 -15.72
N GLN A 132 3.10 -2.28 -14.73
CA GLN A 132 2.33 -2.08 -13.50
C GLN A 132 3.16 -1.46 -12.37
N LEU A 133 2.44 -0.87 -11.41
CA LEU A 133 3.01 -0.42 -10.14
C LEU A 133 3.27 -1.62 -9.21
N VAL A 134 4.18 -1.44 -8.25
CA VAL A 134 4.52 -2.47 -7.25
C VAL A 134 4.40 -1.93 -5.83
N LEU A 135 3.72 -2.68 -4.97
CA LEU A 135 3.64 -2.44 -3.53
C LEU A 135 4.32 -3.58 -2.75
N ILE A 136 5.40 -3.23 -2.04
CA ILE A 136 6.27 -4.16 -1.31
C ILE A 136 6.09 -4.02 0.20
N HIS A 137 5.77 -5.14 0.86
CA HIS A 137 5.81 -5.36 2.29
C HIS A 137 7.24 -5.51 2.79
N THR A 138 7.59 -4.80 3.86
CA THR A 138 8.80 -5.06 4.65
C THR A 138 8.45 -5.79 5.96
N PRO A 139 9.32 -6.70 6.46
CA PRO A 139 9.06 -7.50 7.67
C PRO A 139 8.70 -6.71 8.94
N HIS A 140 8.35 -7.42 10.02
CA HIS A 140 8.09 -6.80 11.33
C HIS A 140 9.36 -6.64 12.19
N LEU A 141 9.20 -5.85 13.27
CA LEU A 141 10.22 -5.26 14.16
C LEU A 141 11.58 -5.99 14.28
N SER A 142 11.64 -7.27 14.65
CA SER A 142 12.93 -7.94 14.94
C SER A 142 13.85 -8.08 13.71
N ASP A 143 13.28 -8.05 12.51
CA ASP A 143 14.01 -8.23 11.25
C ASP A 143 13.87 -7.01 10.31
N LYS A 144 13.31 -5.88 10.80
CA LYS A 144 12.89 -4.76 9.96
C LYS A 144 14.01 -4.17 9.09
N ALA A 145 15.15 -3.86 9.71
CA ALA A 145 16.29 -3.26 9.04
C ALA A 145 16.97 -4.25 8.08
N HIS A 146 17.12 -5.50 8.50
CA HIS A 146 17.72 -6.54 7.66
C HIS A 146 16.81 -6.87 6.47
N GLY A 147 15.52 -7.14 6.69
CA GLY A 147 14.56 -7.40 5.64
C GLY A 147 14.42 -6.25 4.65
N THR A 148 14.39 -5.00 5.11
CA THR A 148 14.37 -3.84 4.20
C THR A 148 15.64 -3.79 3.36
N LYS A 149 16.81 -3.99 3.98
CA LYS A 149 18.08 -4.07 3.26
C LYS A 149 18.06 -5.19 2.21
N THR A 150 17.55 -6.38 2.55
CA THR A 150 17.42 -7.51 1.62
C THR A 150 16.50 -7.16 0.44
N VAL A 151 15.36 -6.49 0.67
CA VAL A 151 14.50 -5.98 -0.41
C VAL A 151 15.29 -5.05 -1.33
N LEU A 152 16.04 -4.09 -0.78
CA LEU A 152 16.83 -3.15 -1.57
C LEU A 152 17.94 -3.86 -2.37
N GLU A 153 18.61 -4.85 -1.79
CA GLU A 153 19.63 -5.66 -2.48
C GLU A 153 19.04 -6.50 -3.63
N VAL A 154 17.86 -7.08 -3.42
CA VAL A 154 17.13 -7.82 -4.47
C VAL A 154 16.77 -6.88 -5.61
N LEU A 155 16.13 -5.73 -5.32
CA LEU A 155 15.70 -4.79 -6.34
C LEU A 155 16.89 -4.16 -7.10
N ALA A 156 18.01 -3.90 -6.44
CA ALA A 156 19.23 -3.40 -7.08
C ALA A 156 19.83 -4.39 -8.10
N GLY A 157 19.52 -5.69 -7.97
CA GLY A 157 19.90 -6.72 -8.92
C GLY A 157 18.93 -6.91 -10.09
N MET A 158 17.85 -6.14 -10.15
CA MET A 158 16.78 -6.26 -11.14
C MET A 158 16.71 -5.02 -12.04
N ASP A 159 16.18 -5.18 -13.25
CA ASP A 159 15.87 -4.06 -14.14
C ASP A 159 14.48 -3.50 -13.77
N VAL A 160 14.46 -2.53 -12.86
CA VAL A 160 13.24 -1.92 -12.33
C VAL A 160 13.29 -0.40 -12.42
N ASP A 161 12.12 0.22 -12.56
CA ASP A 161 11.95 1.66 -12.40
C ASP A 161 11.61 1.99 -10.93
N PRO A 162 12.51 2.66 -10.17
CA PRO A 162 12.24 3.01 -8.78
C PRO A 162 11.01 3.89 -8.58
N GLU A 163 10.60 4.68 -9.58
CA GLU A 163 9.40 5.54 -9.48
C GLU A 163 8.10 4.72 -9.39
N LYS A 164 8.10 3.49 -9.90
CA LYS A 164 6.95 2.58 -9.88
C LYS A 164 6.88 1.68 -8.65
N ILE A 165 7.90 1.73 -7.79
CA ILE A 165 8.02 0.87 -6.62
C ILE A 165 7.75 1.67 -5.34
N TRP A 166 6.78 1.17 -4.59
CA TRP A 166 6.47 1.62 -3.24
C TRP A 166 6.87 0.54 -2.23
N ILE A 167 7.85 0.87 -1.38
CA ILE A 167 8.24 0.08 -0.22
C ILE A 167 7.47 0.61 1.00
N ASP A 168 6.57 -0.21 1.54
CA ASP A 168 5.68 0.17 2.62
C ASP A 168 6.16 -0.32 3.99
N HIS A 169 5.49 0.17 5.02
CA HIS A 169 5.74 -0.08 6.43
C HIS A 169 7.11 0.45 6.88
N VAL A 170 7.68 1.45 6.22
CA VAL A 170 8.96 2.03 6.68
C VAL A 170 8.80 2.68 8.05
N GLU A 171 9.89 2.67 8.80
CA GLU A 171 10.00 3.33 10.10
C GLU A 171 11.26 4.22 10.10
N GLU A 172 11.53 4.92 11.20
CA GLU A 172 12.61 5.90 11.32
C GLU A 172 13.98 5.32 10.94
N GLN A 173 14.19 4.02 11.21
CA GLN A 173 15.44 3.30 10.93
C GLN A 173 15.59 2.79 9.49
N THR A 174 14.53 2.77 8.67
CA THR A 174 14.56 2.20 7.31
C THR A 174 14.20 3.18 6.21
N ILE A 175 13.53 4.29 6.54
CA ILE A 175 13.06 5.25 5.55
C ILE A 175 14.19 5.88 4.74
N GLU A 176 15.31 6.24 5.38
CA GLU A 176 16.44 6.90 4.72
C GLU A 176 17.01 6.03 3.60
N SER A 177 17.27 4.75 3.87
CA SER A 177 17.81 3.84 2.84
C SER A 177 16.85 3.59 1.68
N VAL A 178 15.52 3.66 1.92
CA VAL A 178 14.50 3.53 0.87
C VAL A 178 14.50 4.76 -0.02
N LEU A 179 14.54 5.97 0.57
CA LEU A 179 14.56 7.23 -0.17
C LEU A 179 15.87 7.42 -0.95
N ASP A 180 17.02 7.09 -0.34
CA ASP A 180 18.34 7.17 -0.98
C ASP A 180 18.44 6.25 -2.21
N ALA A 181 17.73 5.12 -2.19
CA ALA A 181 17.62 4.20 -3.32
C ALA A 181 16.61 4.65 -4.39
N GLY A 182 15.90 5.77 -4.18
CA GLY A 182 15.00 6.38 -5.16
C GLY A 182 13.55 5.89 -5.13
N TYR A 183 13.19 4.99 -4.21
CA TYR A 183 11.85 4.41 -4.12
C TYR A 183 10.85 5.31 -3.38
N TRP A 184 9.56 5.04 -3.55
CA TRP A 184 8.50 5.60 -2.70
C TRP A 184 8.48 4.90 -1.35
N ALA A 185 8.34 5.68 -0.27
CA ALA A 185 8.38 5.16 1.10
C ALA A 185 7.03 5.36 1.80
N GLY A 186 6.41 4.26 2.26
CA GLY A 186 5.13 4.29 2.96
C GLY A 186 5.25 4.09 4.46
N MET A 187 4.63 4.99 5.23
CA MET A 187 4.46 4.85 6.67
C MET A 187 3.06 4.34 6.97
N THR A 188 3.00 3.25 7.73
CA THR A 188 1.73 2.68 8.18
C THR A 188 1.43 3.05 9.62
N LEU A 189 0.25 3.65 9.82
CA LEU A 189 -0.28 4.10 11.09
C LEU A 189 -0.92 2.93 11.84
N TYR A 190 -0.06 2.15 12.50
CA TYR A 190 -0.44 1.04 13.34
C TYR A 190 0.22 1.23 14.72
N PRO A 191 -0.37 2.03 15.63
CA PRO A 191 0.34 2.58 16.78
C PRO A 191 0.98 1.55 17.72
N VAL A 192 0.44 0.33 17.77
CA VAL A 192 0.95 -0.75 18.63
C VAL A 192 2.20 -1.40 18.04
N THR A 193 2.26 -1.57 16.71
CA THR A 193 3.26 -2.44 16.06
C THR A 193 4.14 -1.74 15.01
N LYS A 194 3.77 -0.52 14.58
CA LYS A 194 4.45 0.28 13.55
C LYS A 194 4.46 1.77 14.00
N CYS A 195 4.18 2.72 13.10
CA CYS A 195 4.14 4.14 13.44
C CYS A 195 2.83 4.53 14.15
N SER A 196 2.93 5.47 15.09
CA SER A 196 1.79 6.27 15.54
C SER A 196 1.63 7.52 14.66
N PRO A 197 0.46 8.18 14.66
CA PRO A 197 0.29 9.47 13.97
C PRO A 197 1.39 10.49 14.31
N ARG A 198 1.80 10.58 15.58
CA ARG A 198 2.87 11.49 16.01
C ARG A 198 4.22 11.12 15.40
N ARG A 199 4.59 9.84 15.42
CA ARG A 199 5.84 9.35 14.81
C ARG A 199 5.87 9.57 13.30
N ALA A 200 4.75 9.31 12.62
CA ALA A 200 4.64 9.58 11.18
C ALA A 200 4.83 11.07 10.88
N VAL A 201 4.25 11.96 11.69
CA VAL A 201 4.47 13.41 11.54
C VAL A 201 5.92 13.81 11.85
N ASP A 202 6.57 13.21 12.84
CA ASP A 202 8.01 13.43 13.11
C ASP A 202 8.85 13.07 11.86
N ILE A 203 8.52 11.97 11.18
CA ILE A 203 9.16 11.56 9.93
C ILE A 203 8.89 12.56 8.79
N LEU A 204 7.63 12.99 8.61
CA LEU A 204 7.24 13.99 7.61
C LEU A 204 7.93 15.36 7.83
N GLU A 205 8.33 15.69 9.04
CA GLU A 205 9.09 16.90 9.38
C GLU A 205 10.60 16.74 9.16
N LYS A 206 11.11 15.51 9.20
CA LYS A 206 12.54 15.20 9.07
C LYS A 206 13.01 14.98 7.63
N TYR A 207 12.17 14.38 6.78
CA TYR A 207 12.56 13.97 5.42
C TYR A 207 11.80 14.73 4.32
N PRO A 208 12.37 14.81 3.09
CA PRO A 208 11.65 15.32 1.93
C PRO A 208 10.34 14.54 1.72
N ARG A 209 9.25 15.25 1.43
CA ARG A 209 7.89 14.71 1.46
C ARG A 209 7.44 14.17 0.11
N GLU A 210 8.15 14.47 -0.97
CA GLU A 210 7.71 14.29 -2.35
C GLU A 210 7.39 12.83 -2.69
N LYS A 211 8.10 11.89 -2.05
CA LYS A 211 7.98 10.43 -2.23
C LYS A 211 7.47 9.70 -0.98
N LEU A 212 6.78 10.40 -0.09
CA LEU A 212 6.23 9.82 1.14
C LEU A 212 4.74 9.51 1.00
N LEU A 213 4.35 8.33 1.45
CA LEU A 213 2.96 7.92 1.56
C LEU A 213 2.64 7.63 3.03
N VAL A 214 1.42 7.97 3.45
CA VAL A 214 0.92 7.65 4.79
C VAL A 214 -0.38 6.87 4.62
N ASN A 215 -0.50 5.76 5.34
CA ASN A 215 -1.66 4.89 5.28
C ASN A 215 -1.98 4.28 6.65
N SER A 216 -3.12 3.61 6.77
CA SER A 216 -3.50 2.88 7.98
C SER A 216 -3.25 1.37 7.88
N SER A 217 -3.20 0.81 6.66
CA SER A 217 -3.16 -0.64 6.41
C SER A 217 -4.21 -1.37 7.26
N ALA A 218 -5.39 -0.75 7.40
CA ALA A 218 -6.40 -1.20 8.35
C ALA A 218 -6.86 -2.64 8.01
N ASP A 219 -6.41 -3.60 8.82
CA ASP A 219 -6.57 -5.05 8.69
C ASP A 219 -7.46 -5.66 9.78
N TRP A 220 -7.53 -6.98 9.94
CA TRP A 220 -8.31 -7.59 11.03
C TRP A 220 -7.71 -7.39 12.44
N GLY A 221 -6.50 -6.86 12.57
CA GLY A 221 -5.88 -6.63 13.87
C GLY A 221 -6.37 -5.34 14.53
N PRO A 222 -5.77 -4.91 15.66
CA PRO A 222 -6.13 -3.67 16.35
C PRO A 222 -5.65 -2.41 15.59
N SER A 223 -6.08 -2.27 14.33
CA SER A 223 -5.87 -1.11 13.47
C SER A 223 -7.21 -0.38 13.22
N ASP A 224 -7.14 0.92 12.93
CA ASP A 224 -8.32 1.77 12.69
C ASP A 224 -8.08 2.67 11.47
N PRO A 225 -8.93 2.62 10.43
CA PRO A 225 -8.79 3.48 9.24
C PRO A 225 -8.86 4.98 9.57
N PHE A 226 -9.44 5.35 10.72
CA PHE A 226 -9.51 6.73 11.19
C PHE A 226 -8.16 7.31 11.63
N THR A 227 -7.15 6.47 11.89
CA THR A 227 -5.79 6.91 12.25
C THR A 227 -5.16 7.84 11.21
N LEU A 228 -5.52 7.69 9.93
CA LEU A 228 -5.05 8.59 8.88
C LEU A 228 -5.57 10.03 9.09
N GLN A 229 -6.82 10.18 9.53
CA GLN A 229 -7.39 11.47 9.90
C GLN A 229 -6.73 12.04 11.15
N GLU A 230 -6.42 11.19 12.14
CA GLU A 230 -5.67 11.63 13.32
C GLU A 230 -4.27 12.17 12.95
N SER A 231 -3.61 11.55 11.96
CA SER A 231 -2.33 12.04 11.42
C SER A 231 -2.47 13.38 10.71
N VAL A 232 -3.53 13.58 9.91
CA VAL A 232 -3.84 14.89 9.31
C VAL A 232 -4.03 15.95 10.38
N VAL A 233 -4.80 15.65 11.43
CA VAL A 233 -5.07 16.57 12.54
C VAL A 233 -3.79 16.89 13.31
N GLU A 234 -2.97 15.88 13.64
CA GLU A 234 -1.69 16.08 14.31
C GLU A 234 -0.75 16.96 13.47
N PHE A 235 -0.64 16.68 12.16
CA PHE A 235 0.17 17.46 11.23
C PHE A 235 -0.25 18.94 11.20
N ARG A 236 -1.56 19.20 11.10
CA ARG A 236 -2.12 20.57 11.13
C ARG A 236 -1.93 21.23 12.50
N ARG A 237 -2.07 20.48 13.60
CA ARG A 237 -1.87 20.96 14.97
C ARG A 237 -0.43 21.45 15.22
N ARG A 238 0.55 20.91 14.49
CA ARG A 238 1.96 21.34 14.52
C ARG A 238 2.26 22.58 13.67
N GLY A 239 1.26 23.15 13.00
CA GLY A 239 1.38 24.43 12.30
C GLY A 239 1.56 24.32 10.78
N HIS A 240 1.64 23.11 10.21
CA HIS A 240 1.63 22.93 8.76
C HIS A 240 0.31 23.41 8.16
N THR A 241 0.38 24.03 6.99
CA THR A 241 -0.74 24.59 6.23
C THR A 241 -1.69 23.52 5.68
N LEU A 242 -2.88 23.95 5.22
CA LEU A 242 -3.85 23.04 4.62
C LEU A 242 -3.31 22.46 3.31
N GLN A 243 -2.61 23.29 2.53
CA GLN A 243 -1.98 22.87 1.29
C GLN A 243 -0.89 21.82 1.54
N GLU A 244 -0.05 21.99 2.57
CA GLU A 244 0.95 20.97 2.93
C GLU A 244 0.30 19.64 3.33
N ALA A 245 -0.82 19.67 4.06
CA ALA A 245 -1.54 18.45 4.41
C ALA A 245 -2.13 17.78 3.16
N ILE A 246 -2.75 18.55 2.27
CA ILE A 246 -3.23 18.06 0.97
C ILE A 246 -2.08 17.44 0.17
N GLU A 247 -0.89 18.04 0.20
CA GLU A 247 0.26 17.53 -0.53
C GLU A 247 0.61 16.10 -0.10
N VAL A 248 0.65 15.84 1.21
CA VAL A 248 1.01 14.54 1.79
C VAL A 248 -0.12 13.52 1.69
N TYR A 249 -1.34 13.88 2.09
CA TYR A 249 -2.43 12.93 2.30
C TYR A 249 -3.37 12.79 1.09
N HIS A 250 -3.16 13.58 0.03
CA HIS A 250 -3.93 13.49 -1.22
C HIS A 250 -3.02 13.50 -2.45
N ASN A 251 -2.16 14.51 -2.62
CA ASN A 251 -1.42 14.70 -3.87
C ASN A 251 -0.29 13.68 -4.04
N ASN A 252 0.43 13.30 -2.98
CA ASN A 252 1.44 12.25 -3.01
C ASN A 252 0.84 10.91 -3.50
N PRO A 253 -0.24 10.38 -2.88
CA PRO A 253 -0.96 9.25 -3.44
C PRO A 253 -1.39 9.45 -4.90
N CYS A 254 -1.95 10.60 -5.26
CA CYS A 254 -2.36 10.85 -6.64
C CYS A 254 -1.17 10.81 -7.63
N ARG A 255 0.02 11.28 -7.22
CA ARG A 255 1.23 11.25 -8.06
C ARG A 255 1.75 9.83 -8.23
N PHE A 256 1.84 9.05 -7.15
CA PHE A 256 2.29 7.66 -7.25
C PHE A 256 1.30 6.80 -8.04
N LEU A 257 0.03 6.80 -7.63
CA LEU A 257 -1.03 5.97 -8.21
C LEU A 257 -1.42 6.40 -9.63
N GLY A 258 -1.30 7.71 -9.92
CA GLY A 258 -1.57 8.30 -11.23
C GLY A 258 -0.61 7.89 -12.34
N GLN A 259 0.47 7.19 -12.01
CA GLN A 259 1.33 6.51 -12.99
C GLN A 259 0.62 5.34 -13.68
N ASN A 260 -0.43 4.78 -13.07
CA ASN A 260 -1.32 3.83 -13.72
C ASN A 260 -2.49 4.59 -14.38
N PRO A 261 -2.76 4.41 -15.69
CA PRO A 261 -3.80 5.17 -16.41
C PRO A 261 -5.22 4.94 -15.90
N LYS A 262 -5.45 3.90 -15.10
CA LYS A 262 -6.74 3.60 -14.47
C LYS A 262 -7.08 4.53 -13.31
N TRP A 263 -6.07 5.21 -12.75
CA TRP A 263 -6.26 6.19 -11.68
C TRP A 263 -6.68 7.55 -12.26
N ASP A 264 -7.87 8.00 -11.90
CA ASP A 264 -8.51 9.21 -12.45
C ASP A 264 -8.53 10.41 -11.49
N ILE A 265 -8.08 10.24 -10.24
CA ILE A 265 -8.10 11.30 -9.21
C ILE A 265 -6.86 12.19 -9.36
N LYS A 266 -7.07 13.51 -9.42
CA LYS A 266 -5.99 14.48 -9.65
C LYS A 266 -5.50 15.14 -8.35
N PRO A 267 -4.23 15.57 -8.31
CA PRO A 267 -3.75 16.48 -7.29
C PRO A 267 -4.63 17.75 -7.20
N ILE A 268 -4.79 18.27 -5.99
CA ILE A 268 -5.62 19.44 -5.72
C ILE A 268 -4.79 20.57 -5.07
N THR A 269 -5.23 21.80 -5.30
CA THR A 269 -4.65 23.02 -4.73
C THR A 269 -5.76 23.82 -4.07
N VAL A 270 -5.51 24.34 -2.87
CA VAL A 270 -6.39 25.25 -2.16
C VAL A 270 -6.35 26.60 -2.88
N SER A 271 -7.50 27.10 -3.33
CA SER A 271 -7.61 28.48 -3.78
C SER A 271 -7.56 29.40 -2.57
N GLU A 272 -6.72 30.44 -2.64
CA GLU A 272 -6.83 31.58 -1.74
C GLU A 272 -7.99 32.45 -2.26
N GLU A 273 -9.19 32.23 -1.73
CA GLU A 273 -10.28 33.21 -1.77
C GLU A 273 -10.18 34.18 -0.59
#